data_AF-A0A7K4B4Y6-F1
#
_entry.id   AF-A0A7K4B4Y6-F1
#
_cell.length_a   1.000
_cell.length_b   1.000
_cell.length_c   1.000
_cell.angle_alpha   90.00
_cell.angle_beta   90.00
_cell.angle_gamma   90.00
#
_symmetry.space_group_name_H-M   'P 1'
#
loop_
_entity.id
_entity.type
_entity.pdbx_description
1 polymer ?
#
loop_
_entity_poly.entity_id
_entity_poly.type
_entity_poly.pdbx_seq_one_letter_code
_entity_poly.pdbx_strand_id
1 'polypeptide(L)'
;MWSAILDWFADSPSQTRVVRFLLENGFGVNKDGRIACNTIAVAATQVAARLSVDRRVVEATARRILESPFSEIFINMRATPDLSVIAESLSLTVITVIPQDASKPGVVNACIQVLSSHNIGLRQVFVTDPHLSEEPRLVIIAEGKMPPGVIDELRELPVVKRLIF
;
A
#
# COMPACT_ATOMS: atom_id res chain seq x y z
N MET A 1 -2.40 4.85 13.75
CA MET A 1 -3.58 3.99 13.49
C MET A 1 -3.15 2.56 13.24
N TRP A 2 -2.33 2.28 12.21
CA TRP A 2 -1.86 0.92 11.91
C TRP A 2 -1.09 0.27 13.06
N SER A 3 -0.29 1.05 13.79
CA SER A 3 0.39 0.60 15.01
C SER A 3 -0.60 -0.01 16.01
N ALA A 4 -1.71 0.67 16.33
CA ALA A 4 -2.72 0.17 17.27
C ALA A 4 -3.37 -1.14 16.80
N ILE A 5 -3.58 -1.32 15.49
CA ILE A 5 -4.06 -2.59 14.94
C ILE A 5 -2.99 -3.67 15.14
N LEU A 6 -1.73 -3.41 14.78
CA LEU A 6 -0.64 -4.39 14.92
C LEU A 6 -0.37 -4.77 16.38
N ASP A 7 -0.45 -3.80 17.29
CA ASP A 7 -0.26 -3.99 18.73
C ASP A 7 -1.34 -4.90 19.33
N TRP A 8 -2.58 -4.83 18.83
CA TRP A 8 -3.68 -5.72 19.25
C TRP A 8 -3.39 -7.20 18.96
N PHE A 9 -2.56 -7.51 17.96
CA PHE A 9 -2.19 -8.88 17.61
C PHE A 9 -0.76 -9.25 18.05
N ALA A 10 -0.06 -8.36 18.77
CA ALA A 10 1.36 -8.53 19.12
C ALA A 10 1.65 -9.77 19.98
N ASP A 11 0.63 -10.31 20.67
CA ASP A 11 0.69 -11.59 21.41
C ASP A 11 0.83 -12.81 20.49
N SER A 12 0.61 -12.67 19.18
CA SER A 12 0.72 -13.76 18.21
C SER A 12 1.45 -13.34 16.92
N PRO A 13 2.76 -13.62 16.80
CA PRO A 13 3.55 -13.25 15.62
C PRO A 13 2.96 -13.74 14.29
N SER A 14 2.38 -14.94 14.28
CA SER A 14 1.75 -15.51 13.08
C SER A 14 0.47 -14.78 12.69
N GLN A 15 -0.34 -14.33 13.65
CA GLN A 15 -1.53 -13.51 13.35
C GLN A 15 -1.13 -12.10 12.91
N THR A 16 -0.12 -11.49 13.54
CA THR A 16 0.42 -10.19 13.10
C THR A 16 0.89 -10.23 11.65
N ARG A 17 1.55 -11.32 11.22
CA ARG A 17 1.91 -11.50 9.80
C ARG A 17 0.69 -11.52 8.88
N VAL A 18 -0.38 -12.22 9.26
CA VAL A 18 -1.62 -12.25 8.48
C VAL A 18 -2.23 -10.85 8.40
N VAL A 19 -2.39 -10.16 9.54
CA VAL A 19 -2.96 -8.81 9.59
C VAL A 19 -2.16 -7.81 8.74
N ARG A 20 -0.83 -7.83 8.86
CA ARG A 20 0.06 -6.99 8.05
C ARG A 20 -0.16 -7.25 6.55
N PHE A 21 -0.19 -8.51 6.14
CA PHE A 21 -0.45 -8.88 4.75
C PHE A 21 -1.80 -8.36 4.25
N LEU A 22 -2.87 -8.46 5.06
CA LEU A 22 -4.18 -7.94 4.67
C LEU A 22 -4.15 -6.42 4.44
N LEU A 23 -3.53 -5.68 5.36
CA LEU A 23 -3.40 -4.22 5.28
C LEU A 23 -2.57 -3.77 4.07
N GLU A 24 -1.44 -4.44 3.81
CA GLU A 24 -0.56 -4.11 2.68
C GLU A 24 -1.21 -4.36 1.31
N ASN A 25 -2.14 -5.30 1.23
CA ASN A 25 -2.76 -5.72 -0.04
C ASN A 25 -4.20 -5.25 -0.19
N GLY A 26 -4.74 -4.49 0.79
CA GLY A 26 -6.13 -4.04 0.78
C GLY A 26 -7.15 -5.18 0.91
N PHE A 27 -6.75 -6.30 1.52
CA PHE A 27 -7.67 -7.41 1.78
C PHE A 27 -8.49 -7.12 3.04
N GLY A 28 -9.76 -7.46 2.97
CA GLY A 28 -10.69 -7.33 4.08
C GLY A 28 -11.04 -8.66 4.74
N VAL A 29 -12.00 -8.58 5.66
CA VAL A 29 -12.68 -9.73 6.26
C VAL A 29 -14.17 -9.54 6.06
N ASN A 30 -14.85 -10.53 5.48
CA ASN A 30 -16.30 -10.46 5.32
C ASN A 30 -17.03 -10.76 6.64
N LYS A 31 -18.35 -10.53 6.68
CA LYS A 31 -19.18 -10.73 7.87
C LYS A 31 -19.20 -12.19 8.37
N ASP A 32 -18.83 -13.15 7.52
CA ASP A 32 -18.75 -14.58 7.88
C ASP A 32 -17.39 -14.97 8.46
N GLY A 33 -16.48 -14.02 8.69
CA GLY A 33 -15.15 -14.27 9.22
C GLY A 33 -14.20 -14.92 8.22
N ARG A 34 -14.36 -14.63 6.92
CA ARG A 34 -13.47 -15.09 5.84
C ARG A 34 -12.67 -13.92 5.29
N ILE A 35 -11.42 -14.20 4.91
CA ILE A 35 -10.61 -13.24 4.16
C ILE A 35 -11.31 -12.92 2.84
N ALA A 36 -11.32 -11.65 2.45
CA ALA A 36 -11.95 -11.21 1.22
C ALA A 36 -11.03 -10.24 0.46
N CYS A 37 -11.04 -10.34 -0.86
CA CYS A 37 -10.56 -9.30 -1.74
C CYS A 37 -11.81 -8.62 -2.32
N ASN A 38 -12.07 -7.39 -1.89
CA ASN A 38 -13.32 -6.69 -2.18
C ASN A 38 -14.55 -7.51 -1.74
N THR A 39 -15.39 -7.96 -2.68
CA THR A 39 -16.60 -8.75 -2.39
C THR A 39 -16.39 -10.25 -2.55
N ILE A 40 -15.18 -10.67 -2.91
CA ILE A 40 -14.86 -12.06 -3.26
C ILE A 40 -14.14 -12.71 -2.09
N ALA A 41 -14.70 -13.81 -1.58
CA ALA A 41 -14.05 -14.59 -0.53
C ALA A 41 -12.78 -15.26 -1.09
N VAL A 42 -11.69 -15.14 -0.34
CA VAL A 42 -10.39 -15.75 -0.65
C VAL A 42 -10.19 -16.95 0.27
N ALA A 43 -9.82 -18.09 -0.31
CA ALA A 43 -9.57 -19.30 0.46
C ALA A 43 -8.41 -19.10 1.45
N ALA A 44 -8.65 -19.41 2.73
CA ALA A 44 -7.65 -19.29 3.79
C ALA A 44 -6.38 -20.10 3.50
N THR A 45 -6.50 -21.22 2.78
CA THR A 45 -5.36 -22.04 2.36
C THR A 45 -4.40 -21.31 1.42
N GLN A 46 -4.89 -20.45 0.53
CA GLN A 46 -4.05 -19.68 -0.39
C GLN A 46 -3.28 -18.58 0.34
N VAL A 47 -3.94 -17.88 1.25
CA VAL A 47 -3.30 -16.88 2.12
C VAL A 47 -2.27 -17.54 3.03
N ALA A 48 -2.61 -18.68 3.61
CA ALA A 48 -1.73 -19.45 4.48
C ALA A 48 -0.46 -19.92 3.76
N ALA A 49 -0.60 -20.44 2.54
CA ALA A 49 0.53 -20.84 1.71
C ALA A 49 1.42 -19.64 1.37
N ARG A 50 0.84 -18.49 1.00
CA ARG A 50 1.59 -17.26 0.68
C ARG A 50 2.42 -16.72 1.85
N LEU A 51 1.95 -16.96 3.08
CA LEU A 51 2.57 -16.48 4.32
C LEU A 51 3.35 -17.55 5.09
N SER A 52 3.41 -18.77 4.56
CA SER A 52 4.02 -19.94 5.23
C SER A 52 3.48 -20.13 6.67
N VAL A 53 2.17 -20.08 6.84
CA VAL A 53 1.46 -20.34 8.11
C VAL A 53 0.41 -21.44 7.95
N ASP A 54 -0.11 -21.98 9.05
CA ASP A 54 -1.24 -22.92 9.01
C ASP A 54 -2.55 -22.19 8.65
N ARG A 55 -3.41 -22.80 7.83
CA ARG A 55 -4.72 -22.21 7.44
C ARG A 55 -5.60 -21.84 8.64
N ARG A 56 -5.50 -22.58 9.75
CA ARG A 56 -6.24 -22.33 10.98
C ARG A 56 -5.82 -21.02 11.62
N VAL A 57 -4.57 -20.59 11.44
CA VAL A 57 -4.11 -19.27 11.90
C VAL A 57 -4.81 -18.17 11.12
N VAL A 58 -4.93 -18.31 9.79
CA VAL A 58 -5.65 -17.34 8.95
C VAL A 58 -7.13 -17.26 9.34
N GLU A 59 -7.80 -18.39 9.49
CA GLU A 59 -9.21 -18.46 9.93
C GLU A 59 -9.41 -17.88 11.35
N ALA A 60 -8.51 -18.18 12.28
CA ALA A 60 -8.55 -17.60 13.63
C ALA A 60 -8.30 -16.10 13.62
N THR A 61 -7.39 -15.62 12.77
CA THR A 61 -7.11 -14.18 12.63
C THR A 61 -8.33 -13.45 12.10
N ALA A 62 -9.00 -13.98 11.07
CA ALA A 62 -10.21 -13.36 10.51
C ALA A 62 -11.34 -13.24 11.55
N ARG A 63 -11.57 -14.27 12.37
CA ARG A 63 -12.52 -14.22 13.48
C ARG A 63 -12.11 -13.18 14.54
N ARG A 64 -10.84 -13.19 14.96
CA ARG A 64 -10.32 -12.22 15.93
C ARG A 64 -10.41 -10.78 15.43
N ILE A 65 -10.26 -10.54 14.12
CA ILE A 65 -10.49 -9.23 13.50
C ILE A 65 -11.94 -8.78 13.72
N LEU A 66 -12.93 -9.64 13.48
CA LEU A 66 -14.35 -9.31 13.66
C LEU A 66 -14.72 -9.01 15.10
N GLU A 67 -14.05 -9.65 16.06
CA GLU A 67 -14.21 -9.42 17.50
C GLU A 67 -13.44 -8.19 18.00
N SER A 68 -12.54 -7.63 17.19
CA SER A 68 -11.71 -6.49 17.56
C SER A 68 -12.44 -5.15 17.38
N PRO A 69 -11.99 -4.07 18.05
CA PRO A 69 -12.46 -2.71 17.79
C PRO A 69 -12.23 -2.20 16.36
N PHE A 70 -11.45 -2.94 15.54
CA PHE A 70 -11.05 -2.54 14.19
C PHE A 70 -11.85 -3.25 13.09
N SER A 71 -12.86 -4.06 13.45
CA SER A 71 -13.62 -4.88 12.51
C SER A 71 -14.16 -4.09 11.31
N GLU A 72 -14.70 -2.88 11.55
CA GLU A 72 -15.22 -1.99 10.50
C GLU A 72 -14.15 -1.58 9.47
N ILE A 73 -12.87 -1.44 9.87
CA ILE A 73 -11.78 -1.14 8.94
C ILE A 73 -11.63 -2.29 7.94
N PHE A 74 -11.63 -3.53 8.42
CA PHE A 74 -11.43 -4.71 7.58
C PHE A 74 -12.67 -5.10 6.78
N ILE A 75 -13.88 -4.85 7.29
CA ILE A 75 -15.13 -5.09 6.55
C ILE A 75 -15.22 -4.15 5.34
N ASN A 76 -14.79 -2.90 5.51
CA ASN A 76 -14.88 -1.88 4.46
C ASN A 76 -13.60 -1.76 3.62
N MET A 77 -12.54 -2.50 3.95
CA MET A 77 -11.29 -2.50 3.19
C MET A 77 -11.52 -2.96 1.75
N ARG A 78 -10.93 -2.22 0.80
CA ARG A 78 -10.99 -2.53 -0.62
C ARG A 78 -9.59 -2.55 -1.23
N ALA A 79 -9.33 -3.57 -2.03
CA ALA A 79 -8.13 -3.64 -2.85
C ALA A 79 -8.31 -2.73 -4.07
N THR A 80 -7.31 -1.88 -4.30
CA THR A 80 -7.22 -1.01 -5.47
C THR A 80 -6.23 -1.58 -6.47
N PRO A 81 -6.46 -1.43 -7.79
CA PRO A 81 -5.49 -1.85 -8.79
C PRO A 81 -4.19 -1.07 -8.64
N ASP A 82 -3.05 -1.73 -8.85
CA ASP A 82 -1.75 -1.09 -8.97
C ASP A 82 -1.46 -0.87 -10.46
N LEU A 83 -1.51 0.39 -10.92
CA LEU A 83 -1.20 0.71 -12.31
C LEU A 83 0.30 0.65 -12.62
N SER A 84 1.17 0.66 -11.60
CA SER A 84 2.63 0.64 -11.84
C SER A 84 3.08 -0.65 -12.52
N VAL A 85 2.42 -1.77 -12.23
CA VAL A 85 2.73 -3.08 -12.82
C VAL A 85 2.23 -3.23 -14.26
N ILE A 86 1.35 -2.35 -14.73
CA ILE A 86 0.82 -2.36 -16.11
C ILE A 86 1.11 -1.06 -16.87
N ALA A 87 1.92 -0.17 -16.30
CA ALA A 87 2.15 1.18 -16.83
C ALA A 87 2.74 1.15 -18.24
N GLU A 88 3.69 0.25 -18.50
CA GLU A 88 4.34 0.10 -19.81
C GLU A 88 3.32 -0.24 -20.91
N SER A 89 2.40 -1.17 -20.64
CA SER A 89 1.34 -1.55 -21.58
C SER A 89 0.37 -0.41 -21.88
N LEU A 90 0.27 0.58 -20.97
CA LEU A 90 -0.60 1.73 -21.09
C LEU A 90 0.13 3.00 -21.57
N SER A 91 1.42 2.89 -21.93
CA SER A 91 2.27 4.06 -22.27
C SER A 91 2.28 5.12 -21.15
N LEU A 92 2.22 4.67 -19.91
CA LEU A 92 2.32 5.51 -18.71
C LEU A 92 3.74 5.44 -18.16
N THR A 93 4.13 6.50 -17.47
CA THR A 93 5.40 6.58 -16.78
C THR A 93 5.20 6.33 -15.29
N VAL A 94 6.08 5.52 -14.68
CA VAL A 94 6.12 5.30 -13.23
C VAL A 94 7.28 6.09 -12.65
N ILE A 95 6.99 6.87 -11.61
CA ILE A 95 7.99 7.58 -10.81
C ILE A 95 7.84 7.08 -9.38
N THR A 96 8.88 6.43 -8.86
CA THR A 96 8.91 6.00 -7.47
C THR A 96 9.88 6.87 -6.69
N VAL A 97 9.33 7.60 -5.72
CA VAL A 97 10.05 8.48 -4.81
C VAL A 97 10.27 7.74 -3.50
N ILE A 98 11.53 7.61 -3.11
CA ILE A 98 11.90 7.22 -1.75
C ILE A 98 12.17 8.52 -0.99
N PRO A 99 11.34 8.87 0.01
CA PRO A 99 11.49 10.11 0.75
C PRO A 99 12.69 10.06 1.70
N GLN A 100 13.19 11.22 2.09
CA GLN A 100 14.14 11.35 3.20
C GLN A 100 13.53 10.89 4.52
N ASP A 101 12.27 11.26 4.75
CA ASP A 101 11.51 10.90 5.93
C ASP A 101 10.02 10.82 5.56
N ALA A 102 9.49 9.60 5.54
CA ALA A 102 8.10 9.33 5.19
C ALA A 102 7.09 9.74 6.26
N SER A 103 7.55 10.07 7.48
CA SER A 103 6.69 10.54 8.57
C SER A 103 6.41 12.05 8.47
N LYS A 104 7.19 12.79 7.69
CA LYS A 104 7.06 14.23 7.53
C LYS A 104 6.08 14.60 6.43
N PRO A 105 5.28 15.67 6.63
CA PRO A 105 4.41 16.18 5.58
C PRO A 105 5.21 16.78 4.43
N GLY A 106 4.57 16.92 3.26
CA GLY A 106 5.10 17.69 2.14
C GLY A 106 5.71 16.89 0.99
N VAL A 107 6.07 15.61 1.19
CA VAL A 107 6.61 14.75 0.12
C VAL A 107 5.69 14.72 -1.11
N VAL A 108 4.42 14.37 -0.88
CA VAL A 108 3.40 14.28 -1.94
C VAL A 108 3.20 15.63 -2.63
N ASN A 109 3.05 16.71 -1.85
CA ASN A 109 2.82 18.05 -2.40
C ASN A 109 3.99 18.51 -3.27
N ALA A 110 5.23 18.36 -2.80
CA ALA A 110 6.42 18.80 -3.53
C ALA A 110 6.55 18.09 -4.88
N CYS A 111 6.36 16.77 -4.92
CA CYS A 111 6.44 16.01 -6.16
C CYS A 111 5.28 16.34 -7.13
N ILE A 112 4.05 16.48 -6.63
CA ILE A 112 2.90 16.83 -7.47
C ILE A 112 3.04 18.25 -8.03
N GLN A 113 3.57 19.21 -7.25
CA GLN A 113 3.79 20.57 -7.72
C GLN A 113 4.72 20.62 -8.93
N VAL A 114 5.86 19.92 -8.88
CA VAL A 114 6.77 19.80 -10.03
C VAL A 114 6.03 19.21 -11.24
N LEU A 115 5.34 18.09 -11.09
CA LEU A 115 4.65 17.47 -12.22
C LEU A 115 3.54 18.38 -12.79
N SER A 116 2.81 19.09 -11.93
CA SER A 116 1.74 19.99 -12.33
C SER A 116 2.25 21.27 -13.02
N SER A 117 3.42 21.81 -12.63
CA SER A 117 4.01 22.99 -13.27
C SER A 117 4.43 22.72 -14.72
N HIS A 118 4.77 21.45 -15.01
CA HIS A 118 5.03 20.95 -16.36
C HIS A 118 3.77 20.42 -17.08
N ASN A 119 2.57 20.65 -16.50
CA ASN A 119 1.27 20.24 -17.05
C ASN A 119 1.16 18.73 -17.35
N ILE A 120 1.75 17.90 -16.48
CA ILE A 120 1.75 16.44 -16.60
C ILE A 120 0.50 15.86 -15.91
N GLY A 121 -0.31 15.13 -16.68
CA GLY A 121 -1.48 14.41 -16.15
C GLY A 121 -1.06 13.23 -15.26
N LEU A 122 -1.76 13.06 -14.13
CA LEU A 122 -1.53 11.94 -13.20
C LEU A 122 -2.69 10.94 -13.30
N ARG A 123 -2.37 9.65 -13.48
CA ARG A 123 -3.37 8.56 -13.54
C ARG A 123 -3.60 7.90 -12.19
N GLN A 124 -2.56 7.77 -11.38
CA GLN A 124 -2.67 7.23 -10.03
C GLN A 124 -1.49 7.71 -9.17
N VAL A 125 -1.79 7.96 -7.90
CA VAL A 125 -0.79 8.28 -6.88
C VAL A 125 -1.12 7.44 -5.65
N PHE A 126 -0.13 6.72 -5.12
CA PHE A 126 -0.28 6.00 -3.86
C PHE A 126 1.00 6.06 -3.04
N VAL A 127 0.85 5.84 -1.73
CA VAL A 127 1.95 5.82 -0.79
C VAL A 127 1.93 4.52 0.00
N THR A 128 3.11 4.00 0.35
CA THR A 128 3.22 2.95 1.37
C THR A 128 3.47 3.58 2.73
N ASP A 129 2.82 3.05 3.76
CA ASP A 129 2.86 3.62 5.11
C ASP A 129 4.11 3.16 5.89
N PRO A 130 4.81 4.06 6.62
CA PRO A 130 5.99 3.73 7.42
C PRO A 130 5.75 2.72 8.56
N HIS A 131 4.52 2.50 9.00
CA HIS A 131 4.21 1.45 9.97
C HIS A 131 4.08 0.06 9.33
N LEU A 132 3.84 0.01 8.02
CA LEU A 132 3.63 -1.22 7.27
C LEU A 132 4.87 -1.63 6.49
N SER A 133 5.62 -0.67 5.94
CA SER A 133 6.78 -0.90 5.08
C SER A 133 8.07 -0.34 5.67
N GLU A 134 9.15 -1.12 5.61
CA GLU A 134 10.50 -0.70 6.03
C GLU A 134 11.13 0.33 5.09
N GLU A 135 10.70 0.36 3.83
CA GLU A 135 11.11 1.38 2.85
C GLU A 135 9.86 2.01 2.22
N PRO A 136 9.24 2.99 2.91
CA PRO A 136 8.07 3.70 2.41
C PRO A 136 8.35 4.43 1.11
N ARG A 137 7.35 4.51 0.23
CA ARG A 137 7.48 5.04 -1.12
C ARG A 137 6.27 5.87 -1.46
N LEU A 138 6.49 6.92 -2.25
CA LEU A 138 5.46 7.56 -3.05
C LEU A 138 5.61 7.07 -4.48
N VAL A 139 4.56 6.45 -5.02
CA VAL A 139 4.51 5.99 -6.41
C VAL A 139 3.53 6.86 -7.17
N ILE A 140 4.00 7.45 -8.26
CA ILE A 140 3.24 8.32 -9.14
C ILE A 140 3.22 7.70 -10.52
N ILE A 141 2.02 7.52 -11.07
CA ILE A 141 1.79 7.04 -12.42
C ILE A 141 1.30 8.22 -13.24
N ALA A 142 2.11 8.65 -14.20
CA ALA A 142 1.92 9.85 -15.00
C ALA A 142 1.71 9.54 -16.48
N GLU A 143 1.06 10.47 -17.19
CA GLU A 143 0.78 10.35 -18.62
C GLU A 143 1.99 10.65 -19.48
N GLY A 144 2.15 9.87 -20.55
CA GLY A 144 3.15 10.13 -21.59
C GLY A 144 4.58 10.00 -21.11
N LYS A 145 5.51 10.54 -21.90
CA LYS A 145 6.95 10.58 -21.57
C LYS A 145 7.27 11.81 -20.75
N MET A 146 8.20 11.68 -19.82
CA MET A 146 8.65 12.82 -19.02
C MET A 146 9.43 13.82 -19.88
N PRO A 147 9.09 15.12 -19.82
CA PRO A 147 9.89 16.16 -20.44
C PRO A 147 11.32 16.19 -19.86
N PRO A 148 12.31 16.66 -20.65
CA PRO A 148 13.67 16.86 -20.15
C PRO A 148 13.70 17.76 -18.90
N GLY A 149 14.55 17.42 -17.93
CA GLY A 149 14.73 18.20 -16.70
C GLY A 149 13.75 17.90 -15.56
N VAL A 150 12.56 17.35 -15.84
CA VAL A 150 11.55 17.05 -14.78
C VAL A 150 12.08 16.06 -13.75
N ILE A 151 12.77 15.00 -14.21
CA ILE A 151 13.35 14.00 -13.31
C ILE A 151 14.47 14.58 -12.45
N ASP A 152 15.24 15.53 -12.99
CA ASP A 152 16.31 16.20 -12.26
C ASP A 152 15.74 17.16 -11.22
N GLU A 153 14.72 17.95 -11.58
CA GLU A 153 13.99 18.83 -10.66
C GLU A 153 13.37 18.03 -9.50
N LEU A 154 12.74 16.88 -9.79
CA LEU A 154 12.25 15.97 -8.75
C LEU A 154 13.38 15.45 -7.86
N ARG A 155 14.57 15.17 -8.41
CA ARG A 155 15.72 14.64 -7.66
C ARG A 155 16.31 15.68 -6.71
N GLU A 156 16.24 16.95 -7.10
CA GLU A 156 16.76 18.09 -6.33
C GLU A 156 15.84 18.50 -5.16
N LEU A 157 14.59 18.00 -5.12
CA LEU A 157 13.68 18.26 -4.02
C LEU A 157 14.28 17.80 -2.67
N PRO A 158 14.36 18.66 -1.63
CA PRO A 158 14.94 18.30 -0.34
C PRO A 158 14.27 17.12 0.37
N VAL A 159 13.01 16.85 0.03
CA VAL A 159 12.21 15.74 0.59
C VAL A 159 12.52 14.40 -0.07
N VAL A 160 13.25 14.40 -1.18
CA VAL A 160 13.59 13.20 -1.96
C VAL A 160 14.97 12.69 -1.55
N LYS A 161 15.02 11.40 -1.17
CA LYS A 161 16.28 10.71 -0.90
C LYS A 161 16.79 10.02 -2.16
N ARG A 162 15.88 9.38 -2.89
CA ARG A 162 16.18 8.62 -4.11
C ARG A 162 14.95 8.57 -5.01
N LEU A 163 15.19 8.65 -6.31
CA LEU A 163 14.20 8.38 -7.34
C LEU A 163 14.51 7.05 -8.04
N ILE A 164 13.46 6.32 -8.38
CA ILE A 164 13.49 5.16 -9.25
C ILE A 164 12.53 5.45 -10.40
N PHE A 165 13.02 5.27 -11.63
CA PHE A 165 12.36 5.58 -12.88
C PHE A 165 12.54 4.41 -13.85
#